data_AF-A0A9X1DQY5-F1
#
_entry.id   AF-A0A9X1DQY5-F1
#
_cell.length_a   1.000
_cell.length_b   1.000
_cell.length_c   1.000
_cell.angle_alpha   90.00
_cell.angle_beta   90.00
_cell.angle_gamma   90.00
#
_symmetry.space_group_name_H-M   'P 1'
#
loop_
_entity.id
_entity.type
_entity.pdbx_description
1 polymer ?
#
loop_
_entity_poly.entity_id
_entity_poly.type
_entity_poly.pdbx_seq_one_letter_code
_entity_poly.pdbx_strand_id
1 'polypeptide(L)' 'MEGTVGYISRQIIAPLRNYQCFHLEDLNERIFEKLDEINCADFQKRPGSRKKVFEEEEKSSLQHLPQTH' A
#
# COMPACT_ATOMS: atom_id res chain seq x y z
N MET A 1 14.64 0.98 -5.98
CA MET A 1 14.50 2.24 -6.74
C MET A 1 13.62 3.20 -5.95
N GLU A 2 14.15 4.36 -5.57
CA GLU A 2 13.41 5.37 -4.81
C GLU A 2 12.19 5.93 -5.58
N GLY A 3 12.22 5.86 -6.92
CA GLY A 3 11.13 6.33 -7.78
C GLY A 3 9.78 5.65 -7.56
N THR A 4 9.76 4.38 -7.14
CA THR A 4 8.50 3.67 -6.84
C THR A 4 7.84 4.22 -5.59
N VAL A 5 8.62 4.48 -4.53
CA VAL A 5 8.09 5.03 -3.26
C VAL A 5 7.46 6.40 -3.53
N GLY A 6 8.19 7.29 -4.20
CA GLY A 6 7.69 8.62 -4.53
C GLY A 6 6.42 8.61 -5.38
N TYR A 7 6.30 7.65 -6.31
CA TYR A 7 5.08 7.47 -7.09
C TYR A 7 3.88 7.08 -6.21
N ILE A 8 4.03 6.07 -5.35
CA ILE A 8 2.94 5.59 -4.48
C ILE A 8 2.51 6.69 -3.51
N SER A 9 3.46 7.38 -2.88
CA SER A 9 3.15 8.51 -1.99
C SER A 9 2.32 9.58 -2.71
N ARG A 10 2.65 9.91 -3.96
CA ARG A 10 1.89 10.89 -4.76
C ARG A 10 0.48 10.39 -5.10
N GLN A 11 0.32 9.11 -5.41
CA GLN A 11 -1.00 8.51 -5.69
C GLN A 11 -1.92 8.52 -4.47
N ILE A 12 -1.37 8.48 -3.25
CA ILE A 12 -2.14 8.59 -2.01
C ILE A 12 -2.42 10.05 -1.64
N ILE A 13 -1.40 10.91 -1.71
CA ILE A 13 -1.52 12.32 -1.27
C ILE A 13 -2.40 13.13 -2.24
N ALA A 14 -2.28 12.92 -3.55
CA ALA A 14 -3.01 13.71 -4.54
C ALA A 14 -4.55 13.69 -4.37
N PRO A 15 -5.21 12.53 -4.13
CA PRO A 15 -6.66 12.50 -3.85
C PRO A 15 -7.03 13.03 -2.46
N LEU A 16 -6.10 12.97 -1.48
CA LEU A 16 -6.34 13.45 -0.12
C LEU A 16 -5.97 14.92 0.10
N ARG A 17 -5.40 15.61 -0.90
CA ARG A 17 -4.86 16.98 -0.75
C ARG A 17 -5.85 18.04 -0.24
N ASN A 18 -7.14 17.82 -0.46
CA ASN A 18 -8.22 18.72 -0.02
C ASN A 18 -9.14 18.05 1.02
N TYR A 19 -8.74 16.89 1.55
CA TYR A 19 -9.51 16.20 2.57
C TYR A 19 -9.30 16.90 3.91
N GLN A 20 -10.39 17.34 4.53
CA GLN A 20 -10.36 17.88 5.89
C GLN A 20 -10.55 16.73 6.88
N CYS A 21 -9.51 16.48 7.68
CA CYS A 21 -9.56 15.55 8.80
C CYS A 21 -9.56 16.31 10.12
N PHE A 22 -10.27 15.79 11.12
CA PHE A 22 -10.31 16.36 12.47
C PHE A 22 -9.54 15.51 13.47
N HIS A 23 -9.33 14.23 13.15
CA HIS A 23 -8.45 13.32 13.88
C HIS A 23 -7.45 12.66 12.93
N LEU A 24 -6.28 12.31 13.47
CA LEU A 24 -5.23 11.64 12.69
C LEU A 24 -5.64 10.22 12.28
N GLU A 25 -6.49 9.56 13.08
CA GLU A 25 -7.04 8.23 12.76
C GLU A 25 -7.83 8.25 11.45
N ASP A 26 -8.71 9.24 11.24
CA ASP A 26 -9.51 9.37 10.01
C ASP A 26 -8.60 9.47 8.78
N LEU A 27 -7.51 10.25 8.90
CA LEU A 27 -6.55 10.41 7.82
C LEU A 27 -5.77 9.10 7.56
N ASN A 28 -5.38 8.40 8.62
CA ASN A 28 -4.69 7.12 8.50
C ASN A 28 -5.58 6.07 7.83
N GLU A 29 -6.84 5.95 8.21
CA GLU A 29 -7.79 5.04 7.56
C GLU A 29 -7.86 5.32 6.06
N ARG A 30 -8.00 6.59 5.68
CA ARG A 30 -8.03 6.99 4.25
C ARG A 30 -6.74 6.71 3.50
N ILE A 31 -5.59 6.86 4.17
CA ILE A 31 -4.29 6.48 3.61
C ILE A 31 -4.25 4.97 3.36
N PHE A 32 -4.71 4.16 4.31
CA PHE A 32 -4.75 2.71 4.18
C PHE A 32 -5.72 2.25 3.09
N GLU A 33 -6.89 2.88 2.97
CA GLU A 33 -7.84 2.61 1.87
C GLU A 33 -7.17 2.84 0.51
N LYS A 34 -6.54 4.01 0.31
CA LYS A 34 -5.84 4.33 -0.94
C LYS A 34 -4.66 3.39 -1.22
N LEU A 35 -3.96 2.96 -0.17
CA LEU A 35 -2.87 2.01 -0.30
C LEU A 35 -3.38 0.62 -0.71
N ASP A 36 -4.48 0.13 -0.14
CA ASP A 36 -5.09 -1.15 -0.56
C ASP A 36 -5.57 -1.07 -2.01
N GLU A 37 -6.20 0.03 -2.43
CA GLU A 37 -6.59 0.24 -3.84
C GLU A 37 -5.38 0.08 -4.78
N ILE A 38 -4.23 0.70 -4.45
CA ILE A 38 -3.00 0.59 -5.25
C ILE A 38 -2.41 -0.83 -5.24
N ASN A 39 -2.53 -1.53 -4.11
CA ASN A 39 -2.04 -2.90 -3.97
C ASN A 39 -2.92 -3.92 -4.70
N CYS A 40 -4.23 -3.69 -4.71
CA CYS A 40 -5.22 -4.50 -5.41
C CYS A 40 -5.26 -4.21 -6.91
N ALA A 41 -4.85 -3.02 -7.36
CA ALA A 41 -4.83 -2.65 -8.77
C ALA A 41 -3.93 -3.58 -9.60
N ASP A 42 -4.44 -3.99 -10.76
CA ASP A 42 -3.70 -4.81 -11.72
C ASP A 42 -2.44 -4.11 -12.23
N PHE A 43 -1.42 -4.90 -12.54
CA PHE A 43 -0.24 -4.38 -13.22
C PHE A 43 -0.55 -4.05 -14.68
N GLN A 44 0.11 -3.01 -15.20
CA GLN A 44 -0.06 -2.60 -16.60
C GLN A 44 0.57 -3.55 -17.63
N LYS A 45 1.65 -4.25 -17.26
CA LYS A 45 2.49 -5.03 -18.18
C LYS A 45 2.55 -6.53 -17.88
N ARG A 46 1.87 -6.99 -16.84
CA ARG A 46 1.88 -8.40 -16.40
C ARG A 46 0.56 -8.74 -15.70
N PRO A 47 0.15 -10.02 -15.62
CA PRO A 47 -1.07 -10.40 -14.92
C PRO A 47 -0.94 -10.22 -13.40
N GLY A 48 -2.09 -10.02 -12.75
CA GLY A 48 -2.21 -9.93 -11.30
C GLY A 48 -1.95 -8.53 -10.74
N SER A 49 -1.90 -8.45 -9.42
CA SER A 49 -1.72 -7.23 -8.64
C SER A 49 -0.62 -7.41 -7.59
N ARG A 50 -0.22 -6.33 -6.91
CA ARG A 50 0.80 -6.41 -5.83
C ARG A 50 0.34 -7.33 -4.72
N LYS A 51 -0.93 -7.21 -4.33
CA LYS A 51 -1.57 -8.04 -3.32
C LYS A 51 -1.57 -9.52 -3.72
N LYS A 52 -1.96 -9.82 -4.96
CA LYS A 52 -2.00 -11.19 -5.47
C LYS A 52 -0.61 -11.85 -5.48
N VAL A 53 0.41 -11.13 -5.97
CA VAL A 53 1.81 -11.61 -5.93
C VAL A 53 2.27 -11.85 -4.49
N PHE A 54 1.95 -10.95 -3.56
CA PHE A 54 2.30 -11.14 -2.16
C PHE A 54 1.64 -12.40 -1.57
N GLU A 55 0.34 -12.59 -1.80
CA GLU A 55 -0.42 -13.70 -1.24
C GLU A 55 -0.02 -15.06 -1.81
N GLU A 56 0.25 -15.13 -3.12
CA GLU A 56 0.54 -16.40 -3.81
C GLU A 56 2.03 -16.79 -3.75
N GLU A 57 2.96 -15.81 -3.77
CA GLU A 57 4.40 -16.08 -3.94
C GLU A 57 5.22 -15.68 -2.70
N GLU A 58 5.07 -14.45 -2.22
CA GLU A 58 6.00 -13.89 -1.20
C GLU A 58 5.66 -14.34 0.22
N LYS A 59 4.36 -14.47 0.55
CA LYS A 59 3.88 -14.72 1.91
C LYS A 59 4.41 -16.03 2.49
N SER A 60 4.56 -17.05 1.66
CA SER A 60 5.11 -18.36 2.03
C SER A 60 6.61 -18.31 2.34
N SER A 61 7.31 -17.28 1.86
CA SER A 61 8.75 -17.07 2.05
C SER A 61 9.07 -16.17 3.26
N LEU A 62 8.06 -15.61 3.93
CA LEU A 62 8.27 -14.74 5.08
C LEU A 62 8.75 -15.52 6.31
N GLN A 63 9.77 -14.98 6.97
CA GLN A 63 10.20 -15.46 8.28
C GLN A 63 9.29 -14.89 9.37
N HIS A 64 9.15 -15.66 10.46
CA HIS A 64 8.48 -15.17 11.65
C HIS A 64 9.19 -13.93 12.20
N LEU A 65 8.41 -13.01 12.78
CA LEU A 65 8.97 -11.88 13.51
C LEU A 65 9.85 -12.40 14.66
N PRO A 66 10.99 -11.74 14.95
CA PRO A 66 11.82 -12.12 16.07
C PRO A 66 11.00 -12.06 17.36
N GLN A 67 11.16 -13.07 18.23
CA GLN A 67 10.53 -13.05 19.54
C GLN A 67 11.10 -11.88 20.35
N THR A 68 10.23 -11.01 20.83
CA THR A 68 10.60 -9.93 21.74
C THR A 68 11.11 -10.55 23.05
N HIS A 69 12.38 -10.32 23.39
CA HIS A 69 12.96 -10.62 24.70
C HIS A 69 13.08 -9.33 25.52
#